data_AF-A0A960XST5-F1
#
_entry.id   AF-A0A960XST5-F1
#
_cell.length_a   1.000
_cell.length_b   1.000
_cell.length_c   1.000
_cell.angle_alpha   90.00
_cell.angle_beta   90.00
_cell.angle_gamma   90.00
#
_symmetry.space_group_name_H-M   'P 1'
#
loop_
_entity.id
_entity.type
_entity.pdbx_description
1 polymer ?
#
loop_
_entity_poly.entity_id
_entity_poly.type
_entity_poly.pdbx_seq_one_letter_code
_entity_poly.pdbx_strand_id
1 'polypeptide(L)' 'MTKSVAQLVELAQLLPREERNELIEALLENSPCADPLIEEQMRTVEIRIGNIADGTSELVPEEAAHQQVLDSLRSAG' A
#
# COMPACT_ATOMS: atom_id res chain seq x y z
N MET A 1 7.65 -13.45 9.00
CA MET A 1 8.37 -12.48 9.86
C MET A 1 9.31 -13.22 10.79
N THR A 2 10.53 -12.72 10.99
CA THR A 2 11.47 -13.29 11.97
C THR A 2 11.12 -12.80 13.38
N LYS A 3 11.42 -13.59 14.41
CA LYS A 3 11.11 -13.30 15.82
C LYS A 3 11.61 -11.92 16.27
N SER A 4 12.76 -11.49 15.75
CA SER A 4 13.35 -10.18 16.04
C SER A 4 12.58 -9.01 15.44
N VAL A 5 11.97 -9.19 14.26
CA VAL A 5 11.13 -8.15 13.63
C VAL A 5 9.84 -7.96 14.41
N ALA A 6 9.21 -9.04 14.87
CA ALA A 6 8.02 -8.97 15.72
C ALA A 6 8.30 -8.22 17.04
N GLN A 7 9.44 -8.49 17.69
CA GLN A 7 9.85 -7.80 18.90
C GLN A 7 10.12 -6.31 18.69
N LEU A 8 10.72 -5.93 17.56
CA LEU A 8 10.94 -4.52 17.22
C LEU A 8 9.62 -3.77 16.99
N VAL A 9 8.63 -4.43 16.38
CA VAL A 9 7.28 -3.85 16.19
C VAL A 9 6.56 -3.68 17.52
N GLU A 10 6.64 -4.67 18.42
CA GLU A 10 6.06 -4.56 19.77
C GLU A 10 6.69 -3.40 20.57
N LEU A 11 8.01 -3.24 20.49
CA LEU A 11 8.71 -2.13 21.15
C LEU A 11 8.37 -0.77 20.53
N ALA A 12 8.19 -0.69 19.21
CA ALA A 12 7.79 0.54 18.53
C ALA A 12 6.38 1.01 18.92
N GLN A 13 5.48 0.09 19.28
CA GLN A 13 4.13 0.44 19.74
C GLN A 13 4.10 1.09 21.13
N LEU A 14 5.13 0.84 21.95
CA LEU A 14 5.30 1.43 23.28
C LEU A 14 5.87 2.86 23.24
N LEU A 15 6.32 3.33 22.07
CA LEU A 15 6.81 4.69 21.91
C LEU A 15 5.68 5.72 22.07
N PRO A 16 5.96 6.90 22.64
CA PRO A 16 5.03 8.01 22.59
C PRO A 16 4.81 8.45 21.13
N ARG A 17 3.74 9.23 20.92
CA ARG A 17 3.19 9.47 19.58
C ARG A 17 4.17 10.17 18.65
N GLU A 18 4.95 11.11 19.16
CA GLU A 18 5.88 11.93 18.38
C GLU A 18 7.06 11.07 17.92
N GLU A 19 7.66 10.29 18.80
CA GLU A 19 8.79 9.42 18.51
C GLU A 19 8.42 8.26 17.58
N ARG A 20 7.17 7.77 17.66
CA ARG A 20 6.65 6.79 16.70
C ARG A 20 6.49 7.40 15.31
N ASN A 21 6.07 8.67 15.21
CA ASN A 21 5.97 9.34 13.92
C ASN A 21 7.36 9.55 13.31
N GLU A 22 8.33 10.02 14.10
CA GLU A 22 9.72 10.17 13.65
C GLU A 22 10.32 8.83 13.19
N LEU A 23 10.03 7.74 13.91
CA LEU A 23 10.44 6.39 13.50
C LEU A 23 9.82 5.97 12.17
N ILE A 24 8.53 6.26 11.95
CA ILE A 24 7.85 5.96 10.68
C ILE A 24 8.45 6.79 9.54
N GLU A 25 8.69 8.08 9.76
CA GLU A 25 9.31 8.96 8.77
C GLU A 25 10.71 8.47 8.40
N ALA A 26 11.55 8.16 9.40
CA ALA A 26 12.87 7.60 9.16
C ALA A 26 12.83 6.25 8.43
N LEU A 27 11.86 5.39 8.72
CA LEU A 27 11.66 4.13 7.99
C LEU A 27 11.23 4.37 6.54
N LEU A 28 10.36 5.34 6.27
CA LEU A 28 9.94 5.68 4.92
C LEU A 28 11.07 6.33 4.11
N GLU A 29 11.88 7.17 4.73
CA GLU A 29 13.04 7.79 4.09
C GLU A 29 14.16 6.79 3.78
N ASN A 30 14.35 5.79 4.63
CA ASN A 30 15.40 4.78 4.48
C ASN A 30 14.93 3.47 3.85
N SER A 31 13.63 3.29 3.65
CA SER A 31 13.13 2.19 2.85
C SER A 31 13.32 2.59 1.39
N PRO A 32 14.23 1.93 0.63
CA PRO A 32 14.14 2.04 -0.82
C PRO A 32 12.72 1.62 -1.15
N CYS A 33 11.95 2.49 -1.82
CA CYS A 33 10.68 2.06 -2.37
C CYS A 33 11.02 0.81 -3.15
N ALA A 34 10.49 -0.35 -2.73
CA ALA A 34 11.00 -1.60 -3.23
C ALA A 34 10.71 -1.58 -4.73
N ASP A 35 11.74 -1.42 -5.57
CA ASP A 35 11.61 -1.35 -7.03
C ASP A 35 10.65 -2.43 -7.57
N PRO A 36 10.60 -3.67 -7.01
CA PRO A 36 9.62 -4.68 -7.43
C PRO A 36 8.16 -4.28 -7.20
N LEU A 37 7.84 -3.58 -6.10
CA LEU A 37 6.49 -3.12 -5.80
C LEU A 37 6.09 -1.99 -6.75
N ILE A 38 6.97 -1.04 -7.03
CA ILE A 38 6.70 0.01 -8.03
C ILE A 38 6.50 -0.62 -9.39
N GLU A 39 7.38 -1.53 -9.82
CA GLU A 39 7.26 -2.23 -11.10
C GLU A 39 5.95 -3.01 -11.23
N GLU A 40 5.52 -3.68 -10.16
CA GLU A 40 4.25 -4.40 -10.13
C GLU A 40 3.04 -3.46 -10.26
N GLN A 41 3.06 -2.31 -9.58
CA GLN A 41 2.01 -1.30 -9.71
C GLN A 41 2.01 -0.66 -11.10
N MET A 42 3.18 -0.36 -11.67
CA MET A 42 3.30 0.20 -13.02
C MET A 42 2.76 -0.78 -14.07
N ARG A 43 3.09 -2.08 -13.96
CA ARG A 43 2.54 -3.12 -14.83
C ARG A 43 1.01 -3.21 -14.71
N THR A 44 0.47 -3.09 -13.51
CA THR A 44 -0.98 -3.09 -13.28
C THR A 44 -1.65 -1.90 -13.97
N VAL A 45 -1.03 -0.72 -13.92
CA VAL A 45 -1.51 0.48 -14.62
C VAL A 45 -1.48 0.30 -16.13
N GLU A 46 -0.38 -0.22 -16.68
CA GLU A 46 -0.26 -0.50 -18.13
C GLU A 46 -1.34 -1.45 -18.63
N ILE A 47 -1.61 -2.54 -17.90
CA ILE A 47 -2.68 -3.50 -18.23
C ILE A 47 -4.05 -2.81 -18.23
N ARG A 48 -4.32 -1.96 -17.23
CA ARG A 48 -5.60 -1.23 -17.15
C ARG A 48 -5.78 -0.24 -18.30
N ILE A 49 -4.71 0.47 -18.68
CA ILE A 49 -4.73 1.37 -19.84
C ILE A 49 -5.01 0.58 -21.12
N GLY A 50 -4.35 -0.57 -21.30
CA GLY A 50 -4.62 -1.47 -22.43
C GLY A 50 -6.09 -1.92 -22.48
N ASN A 51 -6.64 -2.36 -21.35
CA ASN A 51 -8.05 -2.79 -21.28
C ASN A 51 -9.04 -1.66 -21.60
N ILE A 52 -8.71 -0.41 -21.26
CA ILE A 52 -9.53 0.75 -21.63
C ILE A 52 -9.44 1.00 -23.14
N ALA A 53 -8.24 0.98 -23.71
CA ALA A 53 -8.03 1.17 -25.15
C ALA A 53 -8.72 0.09 -25.99
N ASP A 54 -8.73 -1.15 -25.51
CA ASP A 54 -9.37 -2.30 -26.16
C ASP A 54 -10.87 -2.40 -25.87
N GLY A 55 -11.43 -1.50 -25.03
CA GLY A 55 -12.84 -1.51 -24.66
C GLY A 55 -13.26 -2.70 -23.79
N THR A 56 -12.31 -3.40 -23.17
CA THR A 56 -12.54 -4.55 -22.28
C THR A 56 -12.64 -4.16 -20.81
N SER A 57 -12.37 -2.89 -20.49
CA SER A 57 -12.57 -2.35 -19.14
C SER A 57 -14.07 -2.27 -18.81
N GLU A 58 -14.48 -2.93 -17.72
CA GLU A 58 -15.84 -2.81 -17.21
C GLU A 58 -16.08 -1.40 -16.63
N LEU A 59 -17.22 -0.81 -16.98
CA LEU A 59 -17.70 0.41 -16.34
C LEU A 59 -18.31 0.04 -15.00
N VAL A 60 -17.62 0.38 -13.92
CA VAL A 60 -18.11 0.18 -12.56
C VAL A 60 -18.89 1.43 -12.13
N PRO A 61 -20.14 1.29 -11.65
CA PRO A 61 -20.90 2.40 -11.08
C PRO A 61 -20.14 3.06 -9.91
N GLU A 62 -20.31 4.37 -9.73
CA GLU A 62 -19.56 5.17 -8.76
C GLU A 62 -19.66 4.62 -7.33
N GLU A 63 -20.84 4.24 -6.85
CA GLU A 63 -20.99 3.68 -5.50
C GLU A 63 -20.22 2.37 -5.33
N ALA A 64 -20.19 1.52 -6.36
CA ALA A 64 -19.47 0.26 -6.32
C ALA A 64 -17.95 0.46 -6.36
N ALA A 65 -17.46 1.42 -7.14
CA ALA A 65 -16.06 1.79 -7.16
C ALA A 65 -15.60 2.36 -5.81
N HIS A 66 -16.42 3.23 -5.20
CA HIS A 66 -16.14 3.81 -3.88
C HIS A 66 -16.03 2.72 -2.80
N GLN A 67 -16.96 1.75 -2.82
CA GLN A 67 -16.94 0.63 -1.87
C GLN A 67 -15.70 -0.26 -2.05
N GLN A 68 -15.32 -0.58 -3.29
CA GLN A 68 -14.10 -1.38 -3.56
C GLN A 68 -12.82 -0.69 -3.06
N VAL A 69 -12.72 0.63 -3.20
CA VAL A 69 -11.58 1.40 -2.66
C VAL A 69 -11.57 1.35 -1.14
N LEU A 70 -12.70 1.56 -0.49
CA LEU A 70 -12.80 1.48 0.98
C LEU A 70 -12.42 0.09 1.50
N ASP A 71 -12.87 -0.97 0.85
CA ASP A 71 -12.57 -2.34 1.24
C ASP A 71 -11.09 -2.69 1.03
N SER A 72 -10.47 -2.15 -0.03
CA SER A 72 -9.03 -2.28 -0.28
C SER A 72 -8.20 -1.57 0.80
N LEU A 73 -8.62 -0.37 1.22
CA LEU A 73 -7.95 0.38 2.28
C LEU A 73 -8.09 -0.29 3.66
N ARG A 74 -9.23 -0.94 3.93
CA ARG A 74 -9.47 -1.67 5.17
C ARG A 74 -8.72 -3.01 5.26
N SER A 75 -8.45 -3.64 4.12
CA SER A 75 -7.74 -4.93 4.06
C SER A 75 -6.21 -4.79 4.00
N ALA A 76 -5.71 -3.57 3.78
CA ALA A 76 -4.28 -3.25 3.80
C ALA A 76 -3.74 -2.80 5.18
N GLY A 77 -4.60 -2.71 6.21
CA GLY A 77 -4.24 -2.36 7.60
C GLY A 77 -4.43 -3.52 8.56
#